data_AF-A0A935ZPP8-F1
#
_entry.id   AF-A0A935ZPP8-F1
#
_cell.length_a   1.000
_cell.length_b   1.000
_cell.length_c   1.000
_cell.angle_alpha   90.00
_cell.angle_beta   90.00
_cell.angle_gamma   90.00
#
_symmetry.space_group_name_H-M   'P 1'
#
loop_
_entity.id
_entity.type
_entity.pdbx_description
1 polymer ?
#
loop_
_entity_poly.entity_id
_entity_poly.type
_entity_poly.pdbx_seq_one_letter_code
_entity_poly.pdbx_strand_id
1 'polypeptide(L)'
;MSELNKAGNPVQSFVVDNGDGTTTVIDSPDPGRALVTGDPAEANFFRIPTVWGAKDTAPYFHDNSAADLDELMAHYSDYFQIVGLPPLSMDERADIIAYMQLL
;
A
#
# COMPACT_ATOMS: atom_id res chain seq x y z
N MET A 1 -1.94 1.42 0.20
CA MET A 1 -0.70 0.82 0.72
C MET A 1 -1.06 -0.66 0.92
N SER A 2 -0.38 -1.60 0.26
CA SER A 2 -0.46 -3.06 0.49
C SER A 2 0.81 -3.63 1.17
N GLU A 3 1.67 -2.77 1.69
CA GLU A 3 3.03 -3.03 2.20
C GLU A 3 3.07 -3.93 3.44
N LEU A 4 1.92 -4.24 4.04
CA LEU A 4 1.78 -5.33 5.01
C LEU A 4 1.98 -6.72 4.36
N ASN A 5 2.04 -6.79 3.02
CA ASN A 5 2.28 -7.99 2.21
C ASN A 5 1.39 -9.19 2.59
N LYS A 6 0.09 -8.92 2.84
CA LYS A 6 -0.88 -9.94 3.25
C LYS A 6 -1.06 -11.05 2.20
N ALA A 7 -0.85 -10.73 0.92
CA ALA A 7 -0.85 -11.69 -0.18
C ALA A 7 0.37 -12.62 -0.20
N GLY A 8 1.41 -12.34 0.59
CA GLY A 8 2.63 -13.14 0.65
C GLY A 8 3.46 -13.08 -0.64
N ASN A 9 3.47 -11.92 -1.29
CA ASN A 9 4.26 -11.69 -2.50
C ASN A 9 5.76 -11.92 -2.21
N PRO A 10 6.52 -12.47 -3.17
CA PRO A 10 7.96 -12.69 -3.00
C PRO A 10 8.69 -11.39 -2.66
N VAL A 11 9.48 -11.41 -1.58
CA VAL A 11 10.33 -10.29 -1.18
C VAL A 11 11.70 -10.45 -1.84
N GLN A 12 12.18 -9.38 -2.48
CA GLN A 12 13.50 -9.33 -3.10
C GLN A 12 14.36 -8.26 -2.43
N SER A 13 15.67 -8.49 -2.44
CA SER A 13 16.66 -7.52 -1.95
C SER A 13 17.15 -6.66 -3.11
N PHE A 14 16.95 -5.36 -3.00
CA PHE A 14 17.42 -4.36 -3.95
C PHE A 14 18.62 -3.63 -3.34
N VAL A 15 19.75 -3.65 -4.03
CA VAL A 15 20.98 -2.97 -3.59
C VAL A 15 21.04 -1.62 -4.29
N VAL A 16 21.00 -0.55 -3.51
CA VAL A 16 21.11 0.83 -3.98
C VAL A 16 22.51 1.36 -3.67
N ASP A 17 23.19 1.89 -4.69
CA ASP A 17 24.44 2.63 -4.52
C ASP A 17 24.11 4.07 -4.13
N ASN A 18 24.61 4.53 -2.98
CA ASN A 18 24.32 5.86 -2.45
C ASN A 18 25.20 6.97 -3.08
N GLY A 19 26.15 6.62 -3.95
CA GLY A 19 27.06 7.56 -4.61
C GLY A 19 28.21 8.08 -3.74
N ASP A 20 28.25 7.73 -2.46
CA ASP A 20 29.33 8.05 -1.50
C ASP A 20 30.25 6.84 -1.22
N GLY A 21 30.10 5.77 -2.00
CA GLY A 21 30.80 4.50 -1.81
C GLY A 21 30.15 3.55 -0.81
N THR A 22 29.01 3.92 -0.22
CA THR A 22 28.18 3.04 0.59
C THR A 22 27.01 2.47 -0.20
N THR A 23 26.42 1.40 0.32
CA THR A 23 25.21 0.79 -0.28
C THR A 23 24.12 0.64 0.77
N THR A 24 22.88 0.77 0.31
CA THR A 24 21.67 0.50 1.10
C THR A 24 20.97 -0.72 0.51
N VAL A 25 20.55 -1.65 1.37
CA VAL A 25 19.75 -2.81 0.95
C VAL A 25 18.29 -2.55 1.33
N ILE A 26 17.39 -2.66 0.36
CA ILE A 26 15.95 -2.57 0.53
C ILE A 26 15.37 -3.97 0.31
N ASP A 27 14.72 -4.53 1.34
CA ASP A 27 13.93 -5.75 1.19
C ASP A 27 12.46 -5.37 0.97
N SER A 28 11.94 -5.66 -0.21
CA SER A 28 10.56 -5.33 -0.55
C SER A 28 9.96 -6.28 -1.60
N PRO A 29 8.65 -6.55 -1.56
CA PRO A 29 7.96 -7.16 -2.68
C PRO A 29 7.83 -6.19 -3.89
N ASP A 30 7.78 -4.88 -3.65
CA ASP A 30 7.76 -3.82 -4.66
C ASP A 30 8.35 -2.51 -4.07
N PRO A 31 9.60 -2.12 -4.40
CA PRO A 31 10.20 -0.91 -3.87
C PRO A 31 9.56 0.40 -4.36
N GLY A 32 8.66 0.35 -5.34
CA GLY A 32 7.92 1.51 -5.82
C GLY A 32 8.83 2.65 -6.31
N ARG A 33 8.62 3.85 -5.79
CA ARG A 33 9.28 5.09 -6.24
C ARG A 33 10.80 5.05 -6.16
N ALA A 34 11.38 4.30 -5.22
CA ALA A 34 12.84 4.13 -5.12
C ALA A 34 13.48 3.57 -6.41
N LEU A 35 12.76 2.76 -7.20
CA LEU A 35 13.26 2.27 -8.50
C LEU A 35 13.44 3.38 -9.53
N VAL A 36 12.73 4.50 -9.38
CA VAL A 36 12.77 5.63 -10.30
C VAL A 36 13.78 6.68 -9.83
N THR A 37 13.77 6.99 -8.53
CA THR A 37 14.60 8.07 -7.97
C THR A 37 15.99 7.62 -7.56
N GLY A 38 16.17 6.32 -7.29
CA GLY A 38 17.40 5.80 -6.70
C GLY A 38 17.58 6.19 -5.23
N ASP A 39 16.59 6.82 -4.60
CA ASP A 39 16.64 7.17 -3.18
C ASP A 39 16.04 6.04 -2.34
N PRO A 40 16.84 5.35 -1.50
CA PRO A 40 16.34 4.27 -0.66
C PRO A 40 15.33 4.76 0.41
N ALA A 41 15.32 6.04 0.75
CA ALA A 41 14.33 6.61 1.67
C ALA A 41 12.92 6.69 1.06
N GLU A 42 12.80 6.57 -0.27
CA GLU A 42 11.52 6.55 -0.99
C GLU A 42 11.06 5.11 -1.31
N ALA A 43 11.63 4.11 -0.61
CA ALA A 43 11.22 2.72 -0.73
C ALA A 43 9.77 2.53 -0.30
N ASN A 44 9.04 1.74 -1.09
CA ASN A 44 7.62 1.45 -0.90
C ASN A 44 6.72 2.70 -1.00
N PHE A 45 7.20 3.79 -1.60
CA PHE A 45 6.34 4.94 -1.86
C PHE A 45 5.64 4.74 -3.20
N PHE A 46 4.33 4.93 -3.20
CA PHE A 46 3.50 4.87 -4.40
C PHE A 46 2.79 6.20 -4.62
N ARG A 47 2.52 6.49 -5.90
CA ARG A 47 1.65 7.61 -6.25
C ARG A 47 0.26 7.36 -5.67
N ILE A 48 -0.29 8.37 -5.00
CA ILE A 48 -1.68 8.32 -4.49
C ILE A 48 -2.64 8.26 -5.69
N PRO A 49 -3.42 7.18 -5.85
CA PRO A 49 -4.41 7.09 -6.92
C PRO A 49 -5.64 7.95 -6.61
N THR A 50 -6.40 8.32 -7.64
CA THR A 50 -7.71 8.96 -7.45
C THR A 50 -8.74 7.92 -7.04
N VAL A 51 -9.71 8.29 -6.20
CA VAL A 51 -10.81 7.40 -5.78
C VAL A 51 -12.04 7.46 -6.69
N TRP A 52 -12.05 8.35 -7.69
CA TRP A 52 -13.12 8.45 -8.68
C TRP A 52 -13.19 7.20 -9.54
N GLY A 53 -14.38 6.60 -9.66
CA GLY A 53 -14.60 5.34 -10.38
C GLY A 53 -13.97 4.11 -9.71
N ALA A 54 -13.41 4.22 -8.51
CA ALA A 54 -12.71 3.11 -7.86
C ALA A 54 -13.59 1.87 -7.65
N LYS A 55 -14.91 2.05 -7.48
CA LYS A 55 -15.87 0.95 -7.31
C LYS A 55 -15.83 -0.10 -8.43
N ASP A 56 -15.38 0.29 -9.63
CA ASP A 56 -15.36 -0.54 -10.83
C ASP A 56 -13.96 -1.06 -11.19
N THR A 57 -12.96 -0.83 -10.31
CA THR A 57 -11.54 -1.12 -10.61
C THR A 57 -10.92 -2.17 -9.70
N ALA A 58 -11.73 -2.97 -9.01
CA ALA A 58 -11.21 -4.10 -8.25
C ALA A 58 -10.44 -5.08 -9.18
N PRO A 59 -9.40 -5.79 -8.69
CA PRO A 59 -8.84 -5.74 -7.33
C PRO A 59 -8.05 -4.46 -7.04
N TYR A 60 -7.80 -4.16 -5.76
CA TYR A 60 -7.18 -2.92 -5.30
C TYR A 60 -5.71 -3.09 -4.87
N PHE A 61 -5.05 -1.94 -4.70
CA PHE A 61 -3.62 -1.76 -4.44
C PHE A 61 -2.71 -2.04 -5.65
N HIS A 62 -1.41 -1.76 -5.52
CA HIS A 62 -0.46 -1.92 -6.62
C HIS A 62 -0.14 -3.40 -6.93
N ASP A 63 -0.46 -4.29 -6.00
CA ASP A 63 -0.24 -5.73 -6.09
C ASP A 63 -1.53 -6.55 -6.22
N ASN A 64 -2.69 -5.89 -6.39
CA ASN A 64 -4.02 -6.52 -6.49
C ASN A 64 -4.40 -7.39 -5.27
N SER A 65 -3.84 -7.13 -4.09
CA SER A 65 -4.01 -7.98 -2.91
C SER A 65 -5.36 -7.88 -2.19
N ALA A 66 -6.19 -6.88 -2.51
CA ALA A 66 -7.55 -6.76 -1.98
C ALA A 66 -8.58 -6.97 -3.09
N ALA A 67 -9.39 -8.02 -2.98
CA ALA A 67 -10.36 -8.42 -3.99
C ALA A 67 -11.56 -7.46 -4.07
N ASP A 68 -11.91 -6.81 -2.98
CA ASP A 68 -13.05 -5.89 -2.88
C ASP A 68 -12.79 -4.72 -1.90
N LEU A 69 -13.76 -3.80 -1.81
CA LEU A 69 -13.68 -2.64 -0.93
C LEU A 69 -13.68 -3.03 0.57
N ASP A 70 -14.27 -4.17 0.91
CA ASP A 70 -14.30 -4.68 2.28
C ASP A 70 -12.87 -5.05 2.70
N GLU A 71 -12.18 -5.87 1.91
CA GLU A 71 -10.78 -6.26 2.14
C GLU A 71 -9.84 -5.04 2.15
N LEU A 72 -10.06 -4.06 1.27
CA LEU A 72 -9.30 -2.81 1.28
C LEU A 72 -9.46 -2.05 2.60
N MET A 73 -10.69 -1.94 3.12
CA MET A 73 -10.92 -1.24 4.39
C MET A 73 -10.40 -2.02 5.61
N ALA A 74 -10.46 -3.35 5.56
CA ALA A 74 -9.82 -4.19 6.57
C ALA A 74 -8.31 -3.96 6.61
N HIS A 75 -7.67 -3.86 5.44
CA HIS A 75 -6.24 -3.53 5.37
C HIS A 75 -5.91 -2.20 6.05
N TYR A 76 -6.69 -1.14 5.79
CA TYR A 76 -6.46 0.15 6.44
C TYR A 76 -6.73 0.11 7.95
N SER A 77 -7.71 -0.68 8.40
CA SER A 77 -7.97 -0.88 9.84
C SER A 77 -6.79 -1.58 10.54
N ASP A 78 -6.20 -2.59 9.92
CA ASP A 78 -4.99 -3.27 10.41
C ASP A 78 -3.80 -2.29 10.42
N TYR A 79 -3.62 -1.54 9.34
CA TYR A 79 -2.56 -0.55 9.21
C TYR A 79 -2.65 0.54 10.29
N PHE A 80 -3.84 1.07 10.57
CA PHE A 80 -4.05 2.07 11.62
C PHE A 80 -3.61 1.56 12.99
N GLN A 81 -3.97 0.33 13.34
CA GLN A 81 -3.51 -0.28 14.59
C GLN A 81 -1.97 -0.35 14.66
N ILE A 82 -1.31 -0.74 13.57
CA ILE A 82 0.15 -0.84 13.49
C ILE A 82 0.82 0.52 13.72
N VAL A 83 0.25 1.61 13.18
CA VAL A 83 0.79 2.97 13.36
C VAL A 83 0.28 3.69 14.61
N GLY A 84 -0.41 2.98 15.53
CA GLY A 84 -0.90 3.53 16.79
C GLY A 84 -2.14 4.41 16.68
N LEU A 85 -2.88 4.30 15.58
CA LEU A 85 -4.19 4.93 15.37
C LEU A 85 -5.32 3.94 15.71
N PRO A 86 -6.50 4.42 16.11
CA PRO A 86 -7.65 3.54 16.32
C PRO A 86 -8.03 2.83 15.01
N PRO A 87 -8.40 1.53 15.07
CA PRO A 87 -8.97 0.84 13.92
C PRO A 87 -10.29 1.48 13.49
N LEU A 88 -10.67 1.24 12.24
CA LEU A 88 -12.02 1.60 11.78
C LEU A 88 -13.05 0.72 12.50
N SER A 89 -14.08 1.36 13.05
CA SER A 89 -15.28 0.65 13.50
C SER A 89 -16.03 0.04 12.32
N MET A 90 -16.94 -0.90 12.61
CA MET A 90 -17.75 -1.54 11.58
C MET A 90 -18.67 -0.54 10.86
N ASP A 91 -19.20 0.44 11.60
CA ASP A 91 -20.07 1.48 11.04
C ASP A 91 -19.28 2.43 10.14
N GLU A 92 -18.09 2.89 10.56
CA GLU A 92 -17.22 3.73 9.73
C GLU A 92 -16.80 3.02 8.45
N ARG A 93 -16.48 1.73 8.53
CA ARG A 93 -16.14 0.91 7.36
C ARG A 93 -17.32 0.84 6.38
N ALA A 94 -18.52 0.57 6.88
CA ALA A 94 -19.71 0.51 6.04
C ALA A 94 -20.02 1.86 5.37
N ASP A 95 -19.93 2.96 6.12
CA ASP A 95 -20.20 4.31 5.62
C ASP A 95 -19.20 4.74 4.54
N ILE A 96 -17.90 4.46 4.72
CA ILE A 96 -16.88 4.78 3.72
C ILE A 96 -17.10 3.95 2.45
N ILE A 97 -17.40 2.65 2.58
CA ILE A 97 -17.70 1.80 1.42
C ILE A 97 -18.92 2.32 0.67
N ALA A 98 -19.99 2.68 1.38
CA ALA A 98 -21.19 3.26 0.77
C ALA A 98 -20.87 4.56 0.02
N TYR A 99 -20.03 5.43 0.58
CA TYR A 99 -19.56 6.64 -0.10
C TYR A 99 -18.74 6.32 -1.35
N MET A 100 -17.81 5.36 -1.30
CA MET A 100 -17.00 4.97 -2.45
C MET A 100 -17.83 4.40 -3.61
N GLN A 101 -18.97 3.77 -3.34
CA GLN A 101 -19.89 3.27 -4.37
C GLN A 101 -20.60 4.41 -5.13
N LEU A 102 -20.64 5.62 -4.58
CA LEU A 102 -21.23 6.80 -5.22
C LEU A 102 -20.25 7.54 -6.15
N LEU A 103 -18.95 7.28 -6.01
CA LEU A 103 -17.89 7.85 -6.85
C LEU A 103 -17.75 7.14 -8.20
#